data_AF-A0A660TLX5-F1
#
_entry.id   AF-A0A660TLX5-F1
#
_cell.length_a   1.000
_cell.length_b   1.000
_cell.length_c   1.000
_cell.angle_alpha   90.00
_cell.angle_beta   90.00
_cell.angle_gamma   90.00
#
_symmetry.space_group_name_H-M   'P 1'
#
loop_
_entity.id
_entity.type
_entity.pdbx_description
1 polymer ?
#
loop_
_entity_poly.entity_id
_entity_poly.type
_entity_poly.pdbx_seq_one_letter_code
_entity_poly.pdbx_strand_id
1 'polypeptide(L)' 'MRRGIATHLVRREAKTDIVCTFCKNKINTGEEYYLEEGIEEHLHSLLARKYCQNCYAKHGEKLLTLSD' A
#
# COMPACT_ATOMS: atom_id res chain seq x y z
N MET A 1 -17.94 -15.09 6.56
CA MET A 1 -16.76 -14.32 7.03
C MET A 1 -15.73 -14.37 5.92
N ARG A 2 -15.37 -13.24 5.28
CA ARG A 2 -14.21 -13.24 4.38
C ARG A 2 -13.01 -13.52 5.29
N ARG A 3 -12.31 -14.65 5.11
CA ARG A 3 -10.96 -14.80 5.64
C ARG A 3 -10.13 -13.74 4.93
N GLY A 4 -9.94 -12.60 5.58
CA GLY A 4 -9.04 -11.58 5.09
C GLY A 4 -7.63 -12.15 5.20
N ILE A 5 -6.91 -12.18 4.10
CA ILE A 5 -5.48 -12.49 4.11
C ILE A 5 -4.83 -11.52 5.10
N ALA A 6 -3.96 -12.02 5.99
CA ALA A 6 -3.19 -11.15 6.85
C ALA A 6 -2.15 -10.40 5.99
N THR A 7 -2.20 -9.07 6.01
CA THR A 7 -1.34 -8.21 5.17
C THR A 7 -0.54 -7.21 6.03
N HIS A 8 0.53 -6.66 5.45
CA HIS A 8 1.38 -5.63 6.04
C HIS A 8 1.91 -4.68 4.96
N LEU A 9 2.49 -3.55 5.37
CA LEU A 9 3.05 -2.55 4.45
C LEU A 9 4.56 -2.67 4.32
N VAL A 10 5.01 -2.85 3.08
CA VAL A 10 6.43 -2.95 2.72
C VAL A 10 6.86 -1.72 1.94
N ARG A 11 7.96 -1.10 2.39
CA ARG A 11 8.57 0.04 1.70
C ARG A 11 9.16 -0.39 0.35
N ARG A 12 8.87 0.36 -0.70
CA ARG A 12 9.35 0.15 -2.07
C ARG A 12 9.65 1.49 -2.73
N GLU A 13 10.45 1.46 -3.80
CA GLU A 13 10.68 2.59 -4.70
C GLU A 13 9.81 2.42 -5.95
N ALA A 14 9.13 3.49 -6.37
CA ALA A 14 8.26 3.48 -7.54
C ALA A 14 9.08 3.33 -8.83
N LYS A 15 8.91 2.23 -9.55
CA LYS A 15 9.53 2.02 -10.88
C LYS A 15 8.75 2.63 -12.03
N THR A 16 7.49 2.96 -11.78
CA THR A 16 6.61 3.71 -12.67
C THR A 16 5.76 4.64 -11.82
N ASP A 17 5.10 5.59 -12.47
CA ASP A 17 4.12 6.42 -11.79
C ASP A 17 2.94 5.57 -11.29
N ILE A 18 2.57 5.74 -10.03
CA ILE A 18 1.45 5.05 -9.38
C ILE A 18 0.57 6.04 -8.63
N VAL A 19 -0.59 5.58 -8.17
CA VAL A 19 -1.55 6.41 -7.42
C VAL A 19 -1.69 5.86 -6.01
N CYS A 20 -1.60 6.75 -5.02
CA CYS A 20 -1.85 6.39 -3.63
C CYS A 20 -3.32 5.96 -3.45
N THR A 21 -3.54 4.76 -2.92
CA THR A 21 -4.86 4.20 -2.65
C THR A 21 -5.67 5.08 -1.71
N PHE A 22 -5.04 5.69 -0.70
CA PHE A 22 -5.73 6.50 0.31
C PHE A 22 -6.05 7.92 -0.20
N CYS A 23 -5.03 8.73 -0.48
CA CYS A 23 -5.22 10.15 -0.81
C CYS A 23 -5.39 10.44 -2.31
N LYS A 24 -5.28 9.44 -3.18
CA LYS A 24 -5.34 9.57 -4.65
C LYS A 24 -4.28 10.46 -5.29
N ASN A 25 -3.29 10.94 -4.53
CA ASN A 25 -2.16 11.66 -5.07
C ASN A 25 -1.26 10.73 -5.89
N LYS A 26 -0.64 11.30 -6.92
CA LYS A 26 0.39 10.63 -7.73
C LYS A 26 1.66 10.41 -6.89
N ILE A 27 2.27 9.26 -7.07
CA ILE A 27 3.61 8.90 -6.61
C ILE A 27 4.43 8.71 -7.89
N ASN A 28 5.41 9.56 -8.09
CA ASN A 28 6.24 9.59 -9.28
C ASN A 28 7.31 8.50 -9.22
N THR A 29 7.80 8.13 -10.39
CA THR A 29 8.95 7.25 -10.54
C THR A 29 10.14 7.75 -9.71
N GLY A 30 10.76 6.87 -8.93
CA GLY A 30 11.85 7.16 -8.01
C GLY A 30 11.40 7.57 -6.59
N GLU A 31 10.11 7.82 -6.36
CA GLU A 31 9.61 8.13 -5.01
C GLU A 31 9.39 6.86 -4.17
N GLU A 32 9.56 6.99 -2.84
CA GLU A 32 9.23 5.92 -1.89
C GLU A 32 7.71 5.78 -1.71
N TYR A 33 7.25 4.53 -1.62
CA TYR A 33 5.88 4.18 -1.30
C TYR A 33 5.82 2.90 -0.46
N TYR A 34 4.62 2.58 0.03
CA TYR A 34 4.35 1.43 0.86
C TYR A 34 3.34 0.54 0.16
N LEU A 35 3.76 -0.68 -0.20
CA LEU A 35 2.95 -1.69 -0.87
C LEU A 35 2.35 -2.64 0.16
N GLU A 36 1.07 -2.96 0.01
CA GLU A 36 0.44 -4.05 0.76
C GLU A 36 0.93 -5.40 0.23
N GLU A 37 1.52 -6.20 1.12
CA GLU A 37 1.93 -7.58 0.84
C GLU A 37 1.23 -8.53 1.83
N GLY A 38 0.94 -9.75 1.39
CA GLY A 38 0.41 -10.80 2.27
C GLY A 38 1.53 -11.44 3.08
N ILE A 39 1.27 -11.75 4.35
CA ILE A 39 2.27 -12.29 5.27
C ILE A 39 2.53 -13.77 4.96
N GLU A 40 1.47 -14.58 4.91
CA GLU A 40 1.56 -16.04 4.69
C GLU A 40 1.07 -16.44 3.30
N GLU A 41 0.25 -15.61 2.67
CA GLU A 41 -0.36 -15.88 1.38
C GLU A 41 0.05 -14.82 0.36
N HIS A 42 0.19 -15.21 -0.90
CA HIS A 42 0.49 -14.26 -1.96
C HIS A 42 -0.72 -13.34 -2.22
N LEU A 43 -0.54 -12.04 -1.98
CA LEU A 43 -1.48 -11.02 -2.42
C LEU A 43 -1.17 -10.60 -3.86
N HIS A 44 -2.09 -10.86 -4.77
CA HIS A 44 -1.93 -10.49 -6.17
C HIS A 44 -1.76 -8.97 -6.32
N SER A 45 -0.81 -8.53 -7.14
CA SER A 45 -0.40 -7.12 -7.28
C SER A 45 -1.52 -6.16 -7.71
N LEU A 46 -2.55 -6.68 -8.39
CA LEU A 46 -3.77 -5.92 -8.76
C LEU A 46 -4.67 -5.61 -7.56
N LEU A 47 -4.58 -6.40 -6.49
CA LEU A 47 -5.32 -6.20 -5.25
C LEU A 47 -4.49 -5.41 -4.22
N ALA A 48 -3.17 -5.46 -4.34
CA ALA A 48 -2.25 -4.80 -3.44
C ALA A 48 -2.41 -3.27 -3.47
N ARG A 49 -2.82 -2.71 -2.33
CA ARG A 49 -2.93 -1.27 -2.10
C ARG A 49 -1.54 -0.64 -2.01
N LYS A 50 -1.43 0.62 -2.45
CA LYS A 50 -0.17 1.37 -2.53
C LYS A 50 -0.35 2.70 -1.84
N TYR A 51 0.54 3.05 -0.90
CA TYR A 51 0.39 4.26 -0.10
C TYR A 51 1.62 5.15 -0.23
N CYS A 52 1.42 6.45 -0.41
CA CYS A 52 2.53 7.40 -0.46
C CYS A 52 3.16 7.57 0.94
N GLN A 53 4.41 8.04 0.96
CA GLN A 53 5.14 8.32 2.19
C GLN A 53 4.36 9.23 3.16
N ASN A 54 3.67 10.26 2.64
CA ASN A 54 2.90 11.19 3.47
C ASN A 54 1.73 10.53 4.21
N CYS A 55 1.04 9.58 3.57
CA CYS A 55 -0.04 8.83 4.21
C CYS A 55 0.52 7.86 5.25
N TYR A 56 1.59 7.15 4.89
CA TYR A 56 2.23 6.21 5.81
C TYR A 56 2.80 6.90 7.05
N ALA A 57 3.46 8.05 6.90
CA ALA A 57 4.00 8.80 8.03
C ALA A 57 2.93 9.25 9.04
N LYS A 58 1.68 9.47 8.57
CA LYS A 58 0.56 9.90 9.42
C LYS A 58 -0.18 8.73 10.09
N HIS A 59 -0.32 7.61 9.39
CA HIS A 59 -1.24 6.54 9.78
C HIS A 59 -0.55 5.19 10.01
N GLY A 60 0.64 4.97 9.44
CA GLY A 60 1.37 3.71 9.46
C GLY A 60 0.52 2.55 8.91
N GLU A 61 0.65 1.38 9.53
CA GLU A 61 -0.11 0.17 9.20
C GLU A 61 -1.64 0.34 9.33
N LYS A 62 -2.13 1.36 10.06
CA LYS A 62 -3.58 1.63 10.17
C LYS A 62 -4.23 1.98 8.82
N LEU A 63 -3.45 2.32 7.79
CA LEU A 63 -3.97 2.51 6.44
C LEU A 63 -4.69 1.27 5.90
N LEU A 64 -4.30 0.07 6.35
CA LEU A 64 -4.90 -1.19 5.92
C LEU A 64 -6.36 -1.34 6.39
N THR A 65 -6.77 -0.62 7.43
CA THR A 65 -8.15 -0.65 7.97
C THR A 65 -8.95 0.62 7.69
N LEU A 66 -8.30 1.71 7.30
CA LEU A 66 -8.94 3.01 7.00
C LEU A 66 -9.37 3.18 5.55
N SER A 67 -8.91 2.29 4.66
CA SER A 67 -9.08 2.43 3.21
C SER A 67 -10.20 1.54 2.65
N ASP A 68 -11.18 1.16 3.49
CA ASP A 68 -12.39 0.40 3.14
C ASP A 68 -13.56 1.32 2.77
#